data_AF-A0A7W5GA86-F1
#
_entry.id   AF-A0A7W5GA86-F1
#
_cell.length_a   1.000
_cell.length_b   1.000
_cell.length_c   1.000
_cell.angle_alpha   90.00
_cell.angle_beta   90.00
_cell.angle_gamma   90.00
#
_symmetry.space_group_name_H-M   'P 1'
#
loop_
_entity.id
_entity.type
_entity.pdbx_description
1 polymer ?
#
loop_
_entity_poly.entity_id
_entity_poly.type
_entity_poly.pdbx_seq_one_letter_code
_entity_poly.pdbx_strand_id
1 'polypeptide(L)'
;MAKKRKDFGFKQFETDVRSADKHHIRITRSMMSTGAWKTLTVHSKVLYIEMKNKYTGSNENDISFTYKEAAEIMNARTFTKSVDQLIEYGFIKLIEQNWTTRRPNIYGFNDQWKLFASGKQDVKLRKKRAPPN
;
A
#
# COMPACT_ATOMS: atom_id res chain seq x y z
N MET A 1 27.24 28.69 12.49
CA MET A 1 26.02 28.45 13.30
C MET A 1 25.31 27.22 12.76
N ALA A 2 25.12 26.17 13.56
CA ALA A 2 24.40 24.97 13.12
C ALA A 2 22.90 25.26 12.98
N LYS A 3 22.33 25.01 11.81
CA LYS A 3 20.90 25.22 11.53
C LYS A 3 20.08 24.26 12.41
N LYS A 4 19.33 24.79 13.37
CA LYS A 4 18.43 24.02 14.24
C LYS A 4 17.47 23.22 13.33
N ARG A 5 17.47 21.89 13.45
CA ARG A 5 16.57 21.04 12.67
C ARG A 5 15.13 21.36 13.09
N LYS A 6 14.23 21.51 12.13
CA LYS A 6 12.80 21.68 12.42
C LYS A 6 12.30 20.40 13.10
N ASP A 7 11.60 20.57 14.22
CA ASP A 7 10.94 19.48 14.90
C ASP A 7 9.64 19.13 14.15
N PHE A 8 9.49 17.85 13.82
CA PHE A 8 8.31 17.27 13.17
C PHE A 8 7.67 16.20 14.06
N GLY A 9 7.83 16.32 15.39
CA GLY A 9 7.16 15.47 16.37
C GLY A 9 5.63 15.58 16.32
N PHE A 10 4.97 14.60 16.94
CA PHE A 10 3.52 14.51 16.97
C PHE A 10 2.87 15.74 17.60
N LYS A 11 1.82 16.22 16.97
CA LYS A 11 0.99 17.31 17.47
C LYS A 11 -0.28 16.77 18.12
N GLN A 12 -0.95 17.59 18.93
CA GLN A 12 -2.18 17.21 19.64
C GLN A 12 -3.32 16.76 18.72
N PHE A 13 -3.35 17.19 17.45
CA PHE A 13 -4.34 16.72 16.48
C PHE A 13 -3.99 15.37 15.83
N GLU A 14 -2.77 14.88 16.01
CA GLU A 14 -2.26 13.64 15.40
C GLU A 14 -2.33 12.46 16.38
N THR A 15 -2.37 12.74 17.69
CA THR A 15 -2.37 11.72 18.73
C THR A 15 -3.29 12.11 19.87
N ASP A 16 -4.17 11.20 20.28
CA ASP A 16 -4.85 11.33 21.57
C ASP A 16 -3.82 11.07 22.68
N VAL A 17 -3.70 12.03 23.59
CA VAL A 17 -2.79 11.98 24.75
C VAL A 17 -3.10 10.79 25.66
N ARG A 18 -4.33 10.27 25.60
CA ARG A 18 -4.79 9.12 26.39
C ARG A 18 -4.55 7.77 25.72
N SER A 19 -4.26 7.76 24.42
CA SER A 19 -4.03 6.51 23.71
C SER A 19 -2.63 5.97 24.02
N ALA A 20 -2.57 4.74 24.53
CA ALA A 20 -1.31 4.01 24.65
C ALA A 20 -0.75 3.57 23.28
N ASP A 21 -1.61 3.60 22.24
CA ASP A 21 -1.25 3.22 20.89
C ASP A 21 -0.46 4.33 20.19
N LYS A 22 0.80 4.01 19.87
CA LYS A 22 1.74 4.89 19.14
C LYS A 22 1.95 4.44 17.69
N HIS A 23 1.17 3.46 17.21
CA HIS A 23 1.21 3.04 15.82
C HIS A 23 0.79 4.21 14.93
N HIS A 24 1.61 4.46 13.92
CA HIS A 24 1.38 5.51 12.95
C HIS A 24 1.82 5.04 11.58
N ILE A 25 1.06 5.46 10.58
CA ILE A 25 1.34 5.11 9.19
C ILE A 25 2.35 6.11 8.63
N ARG A 26 3.55 5.63 8.30
CA ARG A 26 4.60 6.48 7.73
C ARG A 26 4.41 6.63 6.23
N ILE A 27 4.00 7.81 5.78
CA ILE A 27 4.07 8.23 4.37
C ILE A 27 5.01 9.43 4.29
N THR A 28 6.17 9.24 3.66
CA THR A 28 7.18 10.30 3.60
C THR A 28 6.88 11.29 2.48
N ARG A 29 7.32 12.54 2.65
CA ARG A 29 7.25 13.54 1.58
C ARG A 29 8.01 13.10 0.32
N SER A 30 9.12 12.38 0.46
CA SER A 30 9.86 11.83 -0.67
C SER A 30 8.99 10.89 -1.51
N MET A 31 8.24 10.01 -0.85
CA MET A 31 7.30 9.10 -1.50
C MET A 31 6.17 9.87 -2.20
N MET A 32 5.56 10.85 -1.52
CA MET A 32 4.48 11.66 -2.10
C MET A 32 4.92 12.51 -3.30
N SER A 33 6.17 12.97 -3.30
CA SER A 33 6.71 13.79 -4.38
C SER A 33 6.96 13.01 -5.68
N THR A 34 7.04 11.68 -5.61
CA THR A 34 7.29 10.84 -6.78
C THR A 34 6.15 10.87 -7.79
N GLY A 35 6.49 10.70 -9.07
CA GLY A 35 5.49 10.53 -10.13
C GLY A 35 4.55 9.34 -9.85
N ALA A 36 5.07 8.25 -9.30
CA ALA A 36 4.30 7.06 -8.96
C ALA A 36 3.13 7.40 -8.03
N TRP A 37 3.39 8.12 -6.94
CA TRP A 37 2.35 8.50 -5.98
C TRP A 37 1.34 9.49 -6.56
N LYS A 38 1.80 10.44 -7.38
CA LYS A 38 0.92 11.44 -8.01
C LYS A 38 -0.08 10.81 -8.96
N THR A 39 0.34 9.80 -9.74
CA THR A 39 -0.49 9.11 -10.73
C THR A 39 -1.49 8.12 -10.10
N LEU A 40 -1.24 7.66 -8.86
CA LEU A 40 -2.19 6.77 -8.16
C LEU A 40 -3.59 7.40 -8.02
N THR A 41 -4.62 6.59 -8.26
CA THR A 41 -6.00 6.97 -7.97
C THR A 41 -6.23 7.17 -6.48
N VAL A 42 -7.30 7.90 -6.14
CA VAL A 42 -7.71 8.10 -4.74
C VAL A 42 -7.94 6.75 -4.04
N HIS A 43 -8.62 5.82 -4.70
CA HIS A 43 -8.87 4.48 -4.13
C HIS A 43 -7.58 3.70 -3.89
N SER A 44 -6.60 3.77 -4.80
CA SER A 44 -5.32 3.08 -4.60
C SER A 44 -4.50 3.68 -3.47
N LYS A 45 -4.56 5.00 -3.28
CA LYS A 45 -3.94 5.67 -2.12
C LYS A 45 -4.59 5.22 -0.81
N VAL A 46 -5.92 5.17 -0.75
CA VAL A 46 -6.67 4.66 0.41
C VAL A 46 -6.30 3.21 0.70
N LEU A 47 -6.32 2.34 -0.32
CA LEU A 47 -5.95 0.93 -0.14
C LEU A 47 -4.52 0.77 0.40
N TYR A 48 -3.57 1.58 -0.07
CA TYR A 48 -2.20 1.54 0.42
C TYR A 48 -2.07 1.99 1.88
N ILE A 49 -2.88 2.98 2.30
CA ILE A 49 -2.97 3.40 3.70
C ILE A 49 -3.52 2.24 4.55
N GLU A 50 -4.59 1.58 4.12
CA GLU A 50 -5.17 0.42 4.82
C GLU A 50 -4.19 -0.76 4.91
N MET A 51 -3.41 -1.01 3.86
CA MET A 51 -2.32 -1.98 3.88
C MET A 51 -1.27 -1.65 4.94
N LYS A 52 -0.89 -0.38 5.08
CA LYS A 52 0.03 0.06 6.13
C LYS A 52 -0.60 0.04 7.52
N ASN A 53 -1.90 0.21 7.64
CA ASN A 53 -2.61 0.08 8.90
C ASN A 53 -2.53 -1.36 9.45
N LYS A 54 -2.58 -2.36 8.56
CA LYS A 54 -2.40 -3.78 8.89
C LYS A 54 -0.93 -4.18 9.14
N TYR A 55 0.02 -3.30 8.90
CA TYR A 55 1.44 -3.61 9.08
C TYR A 55 1.85 -3.50 10.55
N THR A 56 2.30 -4.61 11.12
CA THR A 56 2.68 -4.74 12.54
C THR A 56 4.19 -4.63 12.76
N GLY A 57 4.97 -4.39 11.70
CA GLY A 57 6.44 -4.33 11.77
C GLY A 57 7.14 -5.60 11.24
N SER A 58 6.52 -6.77 11.41
CA SER A 58 7.09 -8.06 11.02
C SER A 58 6.42 -8.72 9.81
N ASN A 59 5.22 -8.28 9.43
CA ASN A 59 4.41 -8.86 8.35
C ASN A 59 4.53 -8.11 7.01
N GLU A 60 5.71 -7.57 6.68
CA GLU A 60 5.90 -6.76 5.46
C GLU A 60 5.60 -7.52 4.16
N ASN A 61 5.69 -8.85 4.18
CA ASN A 61 5.38 -9.75 3.05
C ASN A 61 4.13 -10.61 3.31
N ASP A 62 3.37 -10.31 4.37
CA ASP A 62 2.20 -11.08 4.79
C ASP A 62 1.02 -10.15 5.13
N ILE A 63 0.61 -9.37 4.14
CA ILE A 63 -0.59 -8.54 4.22
C ILE A 63 -1.71 -9.19 3.42
N SER A 64 -2.81 -9.51 4.09
CA SER A 64 -3.98 -10.12 3.46
C SER A 64 -5.25 -9.35 3.80
N PHE A 65 -6.21 -9.44 2.87
CA PHE A 65 -7.56 -8.90 3.05
C PHE A 65 -8.57 -10.00 2.79
N THR A 66 -9.48 -10.17 3.74
CA THR A 66 -10.69 -10.95 3.53
C THR A 66 -11.66 -10.19 2.63
N TYR A 67 -12.64 -10.89 2.04
CA TYR A 67 -13.67 -10.24 1.21
C TYR A 67 -14.47 -9.20 2.00
N LYS A 68 -14.72 -9.46 3.29
CA LYS A 68 -15.46 -8.55 4.16
C LYS A 68 -14.70 -7.25 4.39
N GLU A 69 -13.42 -7.34 4.76
CA GLU A 69 -12.56 -6.15 4.94
C GLU A 69 -12.41 -5.35 3.64
N ALA A 70 -12.23 -6.05 2.50
CA ALA A 70 -12.16 -5.38 1.21
C ALA A 70 -13.44 -4.61 0.88
N ALA A 71 -14.61 -5.20 1.18
CA ALA A 71 -15.92 -4.61 0.95
C ALA A 71 -16.22 -3.41 1.86
N GLU A 72 -15.68 -3.39 3.09
CA GLU A 72 -15.79 -2.25 4.01
C GLU A 72 -15.01 -1.02 3.50
N ILE A 73 -13.90 -1.25 2.79
CA ILE A 73 -13.08 -0.17 2.21
C ILE A 73 -13.70 0.34 0.90
N MET A 74 -14.05 -0.56 -0.02
CA MET A 74 -14.56 -0.20 -1.35
C MET A 74 -15.21 -1.39 -2.09
N ASN A 75 -15.86 -1.12 -3.21
CA ASN A 75 -16.38 -2.18 -4.09
C ASN A 75 -15.25 -3.11 -4.60
N ALA A 76 -15.51 -4.41 -4.65
CA ALA A 76 -14.60 -5.46 -5.12
C ALA A 76 -13.93 -5.19 -6.49
N ARG A 77 -14.64 -4.58 -7.45
CA ARG A 77 -14.06 -4.22 -8.76
C ARG A 77 -13.00 -3.13 -8.60
N THR A 78 -13.31 -2.10 -7.81
CA THR A 78 -12.37 -1.01 -7.51
C THR A 78 -11.19 -1.53 -6.71
N PHE A 79 -11.43 -2.39 -5.72
CA PHE A 79 -10.38 -3.03 -4.94
C PHE A 79 -9.39 -3.77 -5.85
N THR A 80 -9.89 -4.60 -6.77
CA THR A 80 -9.04 -5.35 -7.70
C THR A 80 -8.22 -4.41 -8.60
N LYS A 81 -8.84 -3.36 -9.14
CA LYS A 81 -8.13 -2.36 -9.96
C LYS A 81 -7.07 -1.61 -9.14
N SER A 82 -7.37 -1.28 -7.89
CA SER A 82 -6.44 -0.59 -7.00
C SER A 82 -5.25 -1.48 -6.61
N VAL A 83 -5.48 -2.77 -6.34
CA VAL A 83 -4.40 -3.74 -6.15
C VAL A 83 -3.52 -3.82 -7.40
N ASP A 84 -4.12 -4.00 -8.57
CA ASP A 84 -3.37 -4.08 -9.84
C ASP A 84 -2.53 -2.81 -10.05
N GLN A 85 -3.11 -1.63 -9.79
CA GLN A 85 -2.45 -0.35 -9.92
C GLN A 85 -1.26 -0.21 -8.94
N LEU A 86 -1.44 -0.62 -7.67
CA LEU A 86 -0.35 -0.58 -6.68
C LEU A 86 0.79 -1.55 -7.02
N ILE A 87 0.47 -2.71 -7.60
CA ILE A 87 1.48 -3.65 -8.12
C ILE A 87 2.22 -2.98 -9.27
N GLU A 88 1.51 -2.50 -10.29
CA GLU A 88 2.06 -1.88 -11.50
C GLU A 88 3.03 -0.73 -11.19
N TYR A 89 2.69 0.14 -10.23
CA TYR A 89 3.57 1.24 -9.82
C TYR A 89 4.68 0.83 -8.85
N GLY A 90 4.76 -0.44 -8.44
CA GLY A 90 5.83 -0.97 -7.60
C GLY A 90 5.70 -0.60 -6.12
N PHE A 91 4.50 -0.31 -5.63
CA PHE A 91 4.24 -0.07 -4.20
C PHE A 91 4.04 -1.37 -3.42
N ILE A 92 3.45 -2.37 -4.08
CA ILE A 92 3.23 -3.71 -3.51
C ILE A 92 3.65 -4.78 -4.50
N LYS A 93 3.79 -6.02 -4.02
CA LYS A 93 4.04 -7.23 -4.80
C LYS A 93 3.06 -8.32 -4.35
N LEU A 94 2.66 -9.17 -5.29
CA LEU A 94 1.87 -10.36 -4.98
C LEU A 94 2.84 -11.48 -4.56
N ILE A 95 2.69 -11.97 -3.33
CA ILE A 95 3.50 -13.08 -2.81
C ILE A 95 2.80 -14.40 -3.13
N GLU A 96 1.52 -14.50 -2.79
CA GLU A 96 0.71 -15.70 -3.07
C GLU A 96 -0.62 -15.35 -3.72
N GLN A 97 -0.93 -16.08 -4.79
CA GLN A 97 -2.20 -15.98 -5.51
C GLN A 97 -3.09 -17.19 -5.20
N ASN A 98 -3.98 -17.03 -4.24
CA ASN A 98 -4.74 -18.13 -3.64
C ASN A 98 -6.19 -18.25 -4.16
N TRP A 99 -6.39 -17.99 -5.45
CA TRP A 99 -7.73 -17.93 -6.03
C TRP A 99 -8.46 -19.28 -6.08
N THR A 100 -7.74 -20.40 -6.25
CA THR A 100 -8.32 -21.76 -6.30
C THR A 100 -8.59 -22.29 -4.90
N THR A 101 -7.82 -21.85 -3.90
CA THR A 101 -7.81 -22.41 -2.54
C THR A 101 -8.80 -21.72 -1.60
N ARG A 102 -9.61 -20.77 -2.10
CA ARG A 102 -10.55 -19.93 -1.31
C ARG A 102 -9.87 -19.22 -0.13
N ARG A 103 -8.55 -19.05 -0.19
CA ARG A 103 -7.77 -18.29 0.79
C ARG A 103 -7.53 -16.88 0.25
N PRO A 104 -7.37 -15.88 1.14
CA PRO A 104 -7.01 -14.55 0.69
C PRO A 104 -5.65 -14.56 -0.01
N ASN A 105 -5.45 -13.63 -0.94
CA ASN A 105 -4.14 -13.40 -1.52
C ASN A 105 -3.22 -12.77 -0.47
N ILE A 106 -1.94 -13.09 -0.57
CA ILE A 106 -0.90 -12.52 0.28
C ILE A 106 -0.12 -11.49 -0.53
N TYR A 107 -0.04 -10.29 0.02
CA TYR A 107 0.66 -9.15 -0.55
C TYR A 107 1.85 -8.76 0.32
N GLY A 108 2.88 -8.22 -0.31
CA GLY A 108 4.02 -7.61 0.37
C GLY A 108 4.30 -6.21 -0.12
N PHE A 109 4.98 -5.41 0.69
CA PHE A 109 5.44 -4.09 0.26
C PHE A 109 6.60 -4.21 -0.74
N ASN A 110 6.69 -3.24 -1.64
CA ASN A 110 7.73 -3.16 -2.65
C ASN A 110 8.31 -1.74 -2.67
N ASP A 111 9.55 -1.61 -3.13
CA ASP A 111 10.27 -0.34 -3.18
C ASP A 111 10.59 0.12 -4.63
N GLN A 112 10.13 -0.65 -5.62
CA GLN A 112 10.26 -0.32 -7.04
C GLN A 112 9.56 0.97 -7.46
N TRP A 113 8.63 1.51 -6.66
CA TRP A 113 8.07 2.85 -6.87
C TRP A 113 9.14 3.95 -6.92
N LYS A 114 10.31 3.74 -6.29
CA LYS A 114 11.47 4.65 -6.39
C LYS A 114 12.02 4.73 -7.81
N LEU A 115 11.92 3.64 -8.57
CA LEU A 115 12.44 3.52 -9.94
C LEU A 115 11.43 3.95 -11.01
N PHE A 116 10.24 4.40 -10.60
CA PHE A 116 9.18 4.81 -11.52
C PHE A 116 9.63 5.89 -12.51
N ALA A 117 10.41 6.87 -12.04
CA ALA A 117 10.93 7.92 -12.91
C ALA A 117 11.94 7.41 -13.95
N SER A 118 12.60 6.28 -13.68
CA SER A 118 13.60 5.70 -14.58
C SER A 118 13.02 4.68 -15.56
N GLY A 119 11.75 4.28 -15.42
CA GLY A 119 11.10 3.27 -16.27
C GLY A 119 11.69 1.85 -16.15
N LYS A 120 12.63 1.61 -15.21
CA LYS A 120 13.32 0.32 -15.01
C LYS A 120 12.62 -0.59 -14.00
N GLN A 121 11.30 -0.50 -13.89
CA GLN A 121 10.55 -1.29 -12.92
C GLN A 121 10.43 -2.74 -13.40
N ASP A 122 10.91 -3.69 -12.61
CA ASP A 122 10.71 -5.13 -12.85
C ASP A 122 9.54 -5.64 -12.00
N VAL A 123 8.34 -5.19 -12.35
CA VAL A 123 7.11 -5.54 -11.63
C VAL A 123 6.48 -6.78 -12.23
N LYS A 124 6.29 -7.82 -11.41
CA LYS A 124 5.49 -8.99 -11.79
C LYS A 124 4.01 -8.68 -11.64
N LEU A 125 3.34 -8.50 -12.79
CA LEU A 125 1.89 -8.29 -12.83
C LEU A 125 1.13 -9.55 -12.39
N ARG A 126 -0.01 -9.33 -11.74
CA ARG A 126 -0.94 -10.39 -11.35
C ARG A 126 -1.50 -11.08 -12.59
N LYS A 127 -1.45 -12.41 -12.64
CA LYS A 127 -2.07 -13.20 -13.72
C LYS A 127 -3.59 -13.06 -13.68
N LYS A 128 -4.18 -12.60 -14.79
CA LYS A 128 -5.63 -12.51 -15.00
C LYS A 128 -6.13 -13.79 -15.69
N ARG A 129 -7.37 -14.20 -15.41
CA ARG A 129 -7.98 -15.29 -16.17
C ARG A 129 -8.20 -14.83 -17.61
N ALA A 130 -7.84 -15.68 -18.57
CA ALA A 130 -8.27 -15.49 -19.95
C ALA A 130 -9.80 -15.58 -19.99
N PRO A 131 -10.49 -14.76 -20.80
CA PRO A 131 -11.91 -14.97 -21.05
C PRO A 131 -12.11 -16.38 -21.63
N PRO A 132 -13.19 -17.09 -21.28
CA PRO A 132 -13.54 -18.32 -21.98
C PRO A 132 -13.77 -17.97 -23.46
N ASN A 133 -13.19 -18.79 -24.36
CA ASN A 133 -13.39 -18.71 -25.80
C ASN A 133 -14.87 -18.85 -26.18
#